data_AF-A0A6J7PYA0-F1
#
_entry.id   AF-A0A6J7PYA0-F1
#
_cell.length_a   1.000
_cell.length_b   1.000
_cell.length_c   1.000
_cell.angle_alpha   90.00
_cell.angle_beta   90.00
_cell.angle_gamma   90.00
#
_symmetry.space_group_name_H-M   'P 1'
#
loop_
_entity.id
_entity.type
_entity.pdbx_description
1 polymer ?
#
loop_
_entity_poly.entity_id
_entity_poly.type
_entity_poly.pdbx_seq_one_letter_code
_entity_poly.pdbx_strand_id
1 'polypeptide(L)'
;MRLGDYRYPMKWTGATGLMDHIGKRLTIRLHDVDGGYRDIVGILESPSTLRHKDGREITFSQNEIAIYREIIQVPQMAGKGAPLSIRIIELEKLLNSTWSATEQIMHGEWLFRASGKFTMRANSVLPQGAPPYGEPEKNIDEAIQDVITFYAHRDLEPIFHLPLPLYEELFTYLLAHGWREKLRAQVQVADIGISEIKSDSILEISNSCNPEWLSVQGDEQLLNLMEKTPARYYILKRDNNPVAVLRAGIQDDWAVISRLFVKPEYRGLKFSQELMLSVFNDLYSSGIAKVALQVDISNGPAMALYKGLGFRKHHEYSYVIQSEAS
;
A
#
# COMPACT_ATOMS: atom_id res chain seq x y z
N MET A 1 30.68 2.06 2.10
CA MET A 1 29.28 2.00 1.64
C MET A 1 28.88 3.41 1.23
N ARG A 2 28.48 3.66 -0.04
CA ARG A 2 28.11 5.02 -0.48
C ARG A 2 26.69 5.33 0.02
N LEU A 3 26.53 6.34 0.88
CA LEU A 3 25.20 6.90 1.17
C LEU A 3 24.69 7.62 -0.09
N GLY A 4 23.42 7.43 -0.43
CA GLY A 4 22.78 8.09 -1.57
C GLY A 4 22.51 9.58 -1.33
N ASP A 5 22.55 10.36 -2.40
CA ASP A 5 22.34 11.81 -2.41
C ASP A 5 20.89 12.23 -2.08
N TYR A 6 20.53 12.25 -0.80
CA TYR A 6 19.28 12.87 -0.33
C TYR A 6 19.46 14.39 -0.15
N ARG A 7 19.29 15.16 -1.23
CA ARG A 7 19.34 16.63 -1.21
C ARG A 7 18.09 17.26 -0.57
N TYR A 8 18.07 17.30 0.76
CA TYR A 8 17.16 18.16 1.53
C TYR A 8 17.76 19.56 1.73
N PRO A 9 16.99 20.66 1.74
CA PRO A 9 17.50 22.00 2.01
C PRO A 9 18.20 22.05 3.38
N MET A 10 19.51 22.30 3.38
CA MET A 10 20.35 22.34 4.58
C MET A 10 20.40 23.78 5.12
N LYS A 11 19.95 23.96 6.36
CA LYS A 11 20.42 25.06 7.22
C LYS A 11 21.30 24.44 8.30
N TRP A 12 22.45 25.06 8.52
CA TRP A 12 23.50 24.60 9.44
C TRP A 12 23.49 25.51 10.67
N THR A 13 23.39 24.93 11.87
CA THR A 13 23.45 25.64 13.16
C THR A 13 24.69 25.19 13.93
N GLY A 14 25.38 26.13 14.58
CA GLY A 14 26.49 25.82 15.48
C GLY A 14 26.05 25.13 16.76
N ALA A 15 27.00 24.73 17.61
CA ALA A 15 26.73 23.92 18.81
C ALA A 15 25.77 24.55 19.86
N THR A 16 25.50 25.85 19.78
CA THR A 16 24.49 26.54 20.61
C THR A 16 23.06 26.16 20.21
N GLY A 17 22.27 25.68 21.17
CA GLY A 17 20.83 25.36 20.98
C GLY A 17 20.50 23.88 20.97
N LEU A 18 21.46 22.97 21.20
CA LEU A 18 21.21 21.52 21.19
C LEU A 18 20.07 21.07 22.13
N MET A 19 19.92 21.75 23.27
CA MET A 19 18.87 21.46 24.27
C MET A 19 17.44 21.67 23.71
N ASP A 20 17.26 22.58 22.75
CA ASP A 20 15.97 22.86 22.09
C ASP A 20 15.52 21.73 21.13
N HIS A 21 16.33 20.68 21.01
CA HIS A 21 16.07 19.49 20.22
C HIS A 21 15.94 18.21 21.06
N ILE A 22 15.85 18.30 22.39
CA ILE A 22 15.52 17.13 23.23
C ILE A 22 14.14 16.56 22.81
N GLY A 23 14.04 15.24 22.75
CA GLY A 23 12.90 14.50 22.20
C GLY A 23 12.85 14.42 20.68
N LYS A 24 13.73 15.14 19.95
CA LYS A 24 13.75 15.15 18.48
C LYS A 24 14.81 14.23 17.92
N ARG A 25 14.61 13.76 16.68
CA ARG A 25 15.59 12.93 15.98
C ARG A 25 16.69 13.80 15.38
N LEU A 26 17.95 13.53 15.69
CA LEU A 26 19.12 14.24 15.19
C LEU A 26 20.07 13.32 14.40
N THR A 27 20.85 13.94 13.52
CA THR A 27 22.18 13.47 13.12
C THR A 27 23.21 14.42 13.70
N ILE A 28 24.21 13.91 14.42
CA ILE A 28 25.28 14.69 15.05
C ILE A 28 26.60 14.20 14.47
N ARG A 29 27.40 15.13 13.94
CA ARG A 29 28.78 14.89 13.52
C ARG A 29 29.71 15.30 14.65
N LEU A 30 30.50 14.34 15.10
CA LEU A 30 31.51 14.51 16.13
C LEU A 30 32.90 14.52 15.50
N HIS A 31 33.82 15.31 16.05
CA HIS A 31 35.25 15.13 15.88
C HIS A 31 35.66 13.79 16.51
N ASP A 32 36.57 13.07 15.84
CA ASP A 32 37.14 11.83 16.38
C ASP A 32 38.50 12.07 17.04
N VAL A 33 38.86 11.22 18.01
CA VAL A 33 40.04 11.39 18.88
C VAL A 33 41.35 11.22 18.10
N ASP A 34 41.35 10.30 17.14
CA ASP A 34 42.47 10.02 16.22
C ASP A 34 42.50 10.98 15.01
N GLY A 35 41.60 11.98 15.00
CA GLY A 35 41.41 12.93 13.90
C GLY A 35 40.35 12.47 12.89
N GLY A 36 39.68 13.46 12.28
CA GLY A 36 38.56 13.22 11.36
C GLY A 36 37.20 13.41 12.03
N TYR A 37 36.17 12.76 11.48
CA TYR A 37 34.78 12.91 11.91
C TYR A 37 34.01 11.60 11.88
N ARG A 38 33.09 11.43 12.84
CA ARG A 38 32.11 10.33 12.90
C ARG A 38 30.69 10.88 13.02
N ASP A 39 29.73 10.21 12.39
CA ASP A 39 28.31 10.59 12.45
C ASP A 39 27.52 9.62 13.35
N ILE A 40 26.71 10.16 14.26
CA ILE A 40 25.77 9.41 15.11
C ILE A 40 24.33 9.90 14.90
N VAL A 41 23.37 8.99 14.99
CA VAL A 41 21.96 9.26 14.68
C VAL A 41 21.05 8.67 15.76
N GLY A 42 20.06 9.42 16.23
CA GLY A 42 19.12 8.95 17.24
C GLY A 42 18.08 9.99 17.64
N ILE A 43 17.26 9.69 18.65
CA ILE A 43 16.42 10.67 19.35
C ILE A 43 17.26 11.27 20.49
N LEU A 44 17.37 12.59 20.59
CA LEU A 44 18.15 13.24 21.64
C LEU A 44 17.40 13.12 22.97
N GLU A 45 17.91 12.34 23.91
CA GLU A 45 17.30 12.15 25.23
C GLU A 45 17.85 13.13 26.27
N SER A 46 19.12 13.50 26.13
CA SER A 46 19.77 14.52 26.96
C SER A 46 20.81 15.29 26.14
N PRO A 47 21.39 16.38 26.68
CA PRO A 47 22.45 17.13 26.00
C PRO A 47 23.74 16.34 25.67
N SER A 48 23.84 15.07 26.09
CA SER A 48 24.98 14.17 25.82
C SER A 48 24.58 12.73 25.48
N THR A 49 23.29 12.44 25.24
CA THR A 49 22.81 11.08 24.88
C THR A 49 21.79 11.05 23.75
N LEU A 50 21.99 10.12 22.82
CA LEU A 50 21.07 9.79 21.72
C LEU A 50 20.58 8.34 21.85
N ARG A 51 19.27 8.11 21.63
CA ARG A 51 18.68 6.78 21.48
C ARG A 51 18.67 6.37 20.01
N HIS A 52 19.45 5.36 19.64
CA HIS A 52 19.47 4.82 18.28
C HIS A 52 18.19 4.00 17.98
N LYS A 53 17.92 3.74 16.70
CA LYS A 53 16.66 3.10 16.25
C LYS A 53 16.46 1.64 16.73
N ASP A 54 17.53 1.01 17.22
CA ASP A 54 17.54 -0.35 17.79
C ASP A 54 17.43 -0.35 19.32
N GLY A 55 17.19 0.82 19.93
CA GLY A 55 17.11 1.00 21.39
C GLY A 55 18.45 1.24 22.09
N ARG A 56 19.59 1.11 21.38
CA ARG A 56 20.92 1.36 21.96
C ARG A 56 21.09 2.84 22.32
N GLU A 57 21.66 3.09 23.48
CA GLU A 57 22.09 4.43 23.89
C GLU A 57 23.47 4.77 23.29
N ILE A 58 23.63 6.02 22.84
CA ILE A 58 24.88 6.56 22.31
C ILE A 58 25.21 7.82 23.12
N THR A 59 26.21 7.74 23.99
CA THR A 59 26.76 8.86 24.73
C THR A 59 27.81 9.61 23.89
N PHE A 60 27.87 10.93 24.01
CA PHE A 60 28.85 11.79 23.32
C PHE A 60 29.17 13.04 24.15
N SER A 61 30.33 13.66 23.92
CA SER A 61 30.66 14.94 24.54
C SER A 61 30.17 16.11 23.68
N GLN A 62 29.62 17.16 24.28
CA GLN A 62 29.25 18.38 23.54
C GLN A 62 30.47 19.07 22.92
N ASN A 63 31.65 18.93 23.54
CA ASN A 63 32.90 19.49 23.02
C ASN A 63 33.41 18.76 21.77
N GLU A 64 32.90 17.55 21.49
CA GLU A 64 33.20 16.81 20.25
C GLU A 64 32.32 17.27 19.09
N ILE A 65 31.22 18.01 19.32
CA ILE A 65 30.26 18.34 18.26
C ILE A 65 30.87 19.32 17.25
N ALA A 66 31.16 18.82 16.06
CA ALA A 66 31.47 19.65 14.91
C ALA A 66 30.21 20.34 14.40
N ILE A 67 29.12 19.56 14.22
CA ILE A 67 27.83 20.07 13.78
C ILE A 67 26.69 19.08 14.06
N TYR A 68 25.46 19.56 14.20
CA TYR A 68 24.27 18.71 14.29
C TYR A 68 23.16 19.21 13.36
N ARG A 69 22.19 18.33 13.05
CA ARG A 69 21.00 18.66 12.28
C ARG A 69 19.79 17.87 12.77
N GLU A 70 18.67 18.56 12.92
CA GLU A 70 17.37 17.93 13.14
C GLU A 70 16.91 17.16 11.90
N ILE A 71 16.65 15.86 12.07
CA ILE A 71 16.02 15.01 11.08
C ILE A 71 14.51 15.22 11.22
N ILE A 72 14.02 16.31 10.64
CA ILE A 72 12.59 16.53 10.44
C ILE A 72 12.10 15.40 9.53
N GLN A 73 11.21 14.55 10.04
CA GLN A 73 10.44 13.64 9.18
C GLN A 73 9.50 14.48 8.32
N VAL A 74 9.94 14.80 7.10
CA VAL A 74 9.03 15.23 6.04
C VAL A 74 8.03 14.10 5.81
N PRO A 75 6.72 14.38 5.72
CA PRO A 75 5.72 13.35 5.40
C PRO A 75 6.17 12.55 4.18
N GLN A 76 6.31 11.23 4.34
CA GLN A 76 6.74 10.39 3.22
C GLN A 76 5.60 10.29 2.22
N MET A 77 5.72 11.06 1.13
CA MET A 77 4.73 11.04 0.05
C MET A 77 4.46 9.61 -0.42
N ALA A 78 3.18 9.33 -0.70
CA ALA A 78 2.69 8.04 -1.15
C ALA A 78 3.51 7.56 -2.36
N GLY A 79 4.20 6.42 -2.19
CA GLY A 79 5.06 5.81 -3.22
C GLY A 79 6.47 6.40 -3.37
N LYS A 80 7.02 7.11 -2.37
CA LYS A 80 8.39 7.66 -2.40
C LYS A 80 9.24 7.20 -1.21
N GLY A 81 10.55 7.42 -1.26
CA GLY A 81 11.46 7.30 -0.10
C GLY A 81 12.34 6.04 -0.03
N ALA A 82 11.96 4.93 -0.67
CA ALA A 82 12.76 3.69 -0.75
C ALA A 82 12.89 3.20 -2.20
N PRO A 83 13.80 2.25 -2.52
CA PRO A 83 13.91 1.63 -3.84
C PRO A 83 12.58 1.06 -4.34
N LEU A 84 12.37 1.10 -5.66
CA LEU A 84 11.08 0.72 -6.27
C LEU A 84 10.65 -0.72 -5.95
N SER A 85 11.57 -1.69 -5.99
CA SER A 85 11.31 -3.08 -5.64
C SER A 85 10.78 -3.25 -4.21
N ILE A 86 11.44 -2.58 -3.25
CA ILE A 86 11.01 -2.57 -1.84
C ILE A 86 9.62 -1.93 -1.69
N ARG A 87 9.36 -0.80 -2.36
CA ARG A 87 8.05 -0.14 -2.32
C ARG A 87 6.94 -0.96 -3.00
N ILE A 88 7.24 -1.75 -4.03
CA ILE A 88 6.29 -2.69 -4.64
C ILE A 88 5.90 -3.75 -3.60
N ILE A 89 6.87 -4.42 -2.96
CA ILE A 89 6.62 -5.48 -1.97
C ILE A 89 5.84 -4.92 -0.75
N GLU A 90 6.21 -3.75 -0.25
CA GLU A 90 5.49 -3.09 0.87
C GLU A 90 4.04 -2.75 0.52
N LEU A 91 3.78 -2.18 -0.66
CA LEU A 91 2.41 -1.86 -1.09
C LEU A 91 1.59 -3.12 -1.36
N GLU A 92 2.18 -4.18 -1.90
CA GLU A 92 1.48 -5.45 -2.12
C GLU A 92 1.14 -6.17 -0.79
N LYS A 93 2.02 -6.07 0.22
CA LYS A 93 1.72 -6.51 1.59
C LYS A 93 0.56 -5.71 2.20
N LEU A 94 0.53 -4.38 2.02
CA LEU A 94 -0.60 -3.51 2.41
C LEU A 94 -1.92 -3.85 1.68
N LEU A 95 -1.86 -4.07 0.37
CA LEU A 95 -3.02 -4.44 -0.45
C LEU A 95 -3.59 -5.82 -0.06
N ASN A 96 -2.73 -6.73 0.39
CA ASN A 96 -3.14 -8.03 0.91
C ASN A 96 -3.71 -7.94 2.35
N SER A 97 -3.09 -7.16 3.24
CA SER A 97 -3.55 -7.03 4.63
C SER A 97 -4.93 -6.37 4.75
N THR A 98 -5.32 -5.54 3.78
CA THR A 98 -6.62 -4.83 3.72
C THR A 98 -7.71 -5.58 2.94
N TRP A 99 -7.38 -6.74 2.37
CA TRP A 99 -8.31 -7.69 1.71
C TRP A 99 -7.74 -9.11 1.79
N SER A 100 -7.57 -9.60 3.00
CA SER A 100 -6.95 -10.90 3.26
C SER A 100 -7.85 -12.05 2.87
N ALA A 101 -7.28 -13.01 2.13
CA ALA A 101 -7.93 -14.27 1.81
C ALA A 101 -8.23 -15.08 3.09
N THR A 102 -9.31 -15.86 3.06
CA THR A 102 -9.73 -16.75 4.15
C THR A 102 -8.72 -17.84 4.48
N GLU A 103 -7.93 -18.26 3.50
CA GLU A 103 -6.78 -19.15 3.64
C GLU A 103 -5.56 -18.48 2.99
N GLN A 104 -4.44 -18.48 3.72
CA GLN A 104 -3.16 -17.96 3.26
C GLN A 104 -2.04 -18.89 3.75
N ILE A 105 -1.20 -19.37 2.84
CA ILE A 105 -0.09 -20.27 3.11
C ILE A 105 1.16 -19.73 2.40
N MET A 106 2.32 -19.89 3.02
CA MET A 106 3.61 -19.48 2.49
C MET A 106 4.40 -20.71 2.04
N HIS A 107 4.94 -20.65 0.83
CA HIS A 107 5.89 -21.63 0.28
C HIS A 107 7.08 -20.87 -0.30
N GLY A 108 8.24 -20.96 0.34
CA GLY A 108 9.34 -20.01 0.12
C GLY A 108 8.89 -18.60 0.49
N GLU A 109 9.03 -17.66 -0.44
CA GLU A 109 8.45 -16.30 -0.37
C GLU A 109 7.24 -16.11 -1.32
N TRP A 110 6.55 -17.20 -1.70
CA TRP A 110 5.29 -17.14 -2.46
C TRP A 110 4.08 -17.25 -1.53
N LEU A 111 3.23 -16.22 -1.52
CA LEU A 111 1.97 -16.21 -0.76
C LEU A 111 0.84 -16.85 -1.59
N PHE A 112 0.48 -18.08 -1.22
CA PHE A 112 -0.67 -18.79 -1.77
C PHE A 112 -1.94 -18.32 -1.06
N ARG A 113 -3.00 -18.00 -1.82
CA ARG A 113 -4.24 -17.39 -1.30
C ARG A 113 -5.46 -18.11 -1.86
N ALA A 114 -6.41 -18.48 -1.01
CA ALA A 114 -7.69 -19.07 -1.43
C ALA A 114 -8.89 -18.52 -0.62
N SER A 115 -10.02 -18.31 -1.30
CA SER A 115 -11.27 -17.73 -0.79
C SER A 115 -12.47 -18.00 -1.72
N GLY A 116 -12.66 -19.25 -2.16
CA GLY A 116 -13.73 -19.61 -3.09
C GLY A 116 -13.64 -18.87 -4.43
N LYS A 117 -14.72 -18.80 -5.20
CA LYS A 117 -14.68 -18.35 -6.61
C LYS A 117 -14.92 -16.83 -6.83
N PHE A 118 -14.71 -15.98 -5.81
CA PHE A 118 -15.22 -14.60 -5.83
C PHE A 118 -14.27 -13.52 -6.39
N THR A 119 -12.98 -13.56 -6.07
CA THR A 119 -12.02 -12.51 -6.52
C THR A 119 -10.67 -13.11 -6.84
N MET A 120 -10.01 -12.65 -7.92
CA MET A 120 -8.64 -13.08 -8.24
C MET A 120 -7.63 -12.67 -7.16
N ARG A 121 -7.80 -11.51 -6.51
CA ARG A 121 -6.92 -11.06 -5.41
C ARG A 121 -6.90 -12.03 -4.24
N ALA A 122 -8.03 -12.61 -3.86
CA ALA A 122 -8.09 -13.58 -2.77
C ALA A 122 -7.84 -15.03 -3.23
N ASN A 123 -7.63 -15.26 -4.53
CA ASN A 123 -7.44 -16.56 -5.17
C ASN A 123 -6.31 -16.51 -6.19
N SER A 124 -5.12 -16.12 -5.74
CA SER A 124 -3.92 -16.06 -6.57
C SER A 124 -2.65 -16.12 -5.73
N VAL A 125 -1.61 -16.72 -6.28
CA VAL A 125 -0.26 -16.73 -5.72
C VAL A 125 0.40 -15.39 -5.97
N LEU A 126 0.91 -14.78 -4.90
CA LEU A 126 1.63 -13.50 -4.94
C LEU A 126 3.09 -13.73 -4.51
N PRO A 127 4.06 -13.66 -5.41
CA PRO A 127 5.48 -13.68 -5.05
C PRO A 127 5.87 -12.43 -4.25
N GLN A 128 6.65 -12.61 -3.18
CA GLN A 128 7.08 -11.53 -2.27
C GLN A 128 8.61 -11.44 -2.06
N GLY A 129 9.35 -12.47 -2.48
CA GLY A 129 10.81 -12.55 -2.33
C GLY A 129 11.59 -11.82 -3.43
N ALA A 130 12.89 -12.06 -3.50
CA ALA A 130 13.77 -11.43 -4.47
C ALA A 130 13.47 -11.86 -5.93
N PRO A 131 13.59 -10.93 -6.91
CA PRO A 131 13.53 -11.26 -8.34
C PRO A 131 14.69 -12.20 -8.74
N PRO A 132 14.58 -12.97 -9.84
CA PRO A 132 13.57 -12.84 -10.92
C PRO A 132 12.23 -13.52 -10.65
N TYR A 133 12.20 -14.57 -9.82
CA TYR A 133 11.01 -15.41 -9.63
C TYR A 133 10.36 -15.31 -8.23
N GLY A 134 10.91 -14.51 -7.31
CA GLY A 134 10.32 -14.26 -6.00
C GLY A 134 10.59 -15.34 -4.94
N GLU A 135 11.76 -15.97 -5.00
CA GLU A 135 12.27 -16.97 -4.03
C GLU A 135 11.28 -18.11 -3.66
N PRO A 136 10.81 -18.92 -4.62
CA PRO A 136 10.11 -20.17 -4.32
C PRO A 136 11.04 -21.20 -3.65
N GLU A 137 10.45 -22.13 -2.88
CA GLU A 137 11.17 -23.23 -2.19
C GLU A 137 11.86 -24.24 -3.14
N LYS A 138 11.31 -24.41 -4.35
CA LYS A 138 11.77 -25.40 -5.35
C LYS A 138 12.26 -24.70 -6.62
N ASN A 139 12.77 -25.48 -7.57
CA ASN A 139 12.98 -24.97 -8.93
C ASN A 139 11.65 -24.53 -9.56
N ILE A 140 11.73 -23.68 -10.58
CA ILE A 140 10.55 -22.94 -11.05
C ILE A 140 9.44 -23.84 -11.62
N ASP A 141 9.79 -24.93 -12.30
CA ASP A 141 8.82 -25.89 -12.84
C ASP A 141 8.07 -26.62 -11.72
N GLU A 142 8.80 -27.12 -10.71
CA GLU A 142 8.20 -27.76 -9.55
C GLU A 142 7.34 -26.79 -8.72
N ALA A 143 7.78 -25.54 -8.56
CA ALA A 143 7.02 -24.51 -7.86
C ALA A 143 5.72 -24.15 -8.60
N ILE A 144 5.73 -24.06 -9.93
CA ILE A 144 4.53 -23.88 -10.74
C ILE A 144 3.60 -25.10 -10.63
N GLN A 145 4.15 -26.32 -10.59
CA GLN A 145 3.35 -27.53 -10.38
C GLN A 145 2.71 -27.57 -8.98
N ASP A 146 3.38 -27.08 -7.94
CA ASP A 146 2.77 -26.90 -6.62
C ASP A 146 1.61 -25.90 -6.65
N VAL A 147 1.72 -24.80 -7.41
CA VAL A 147 0.63 -23.83 -7.63
C VAL A 147 -0.58 -24.49 -8.30
N ILE A 148 -0.38 -25.21 -9.41
CA ILE A 148 -1.45 -25.96 -10.10
C ILE A 148 -2.13 -26.93 -9.12
N THR A 149 -1.33 -27.70 -8.39
CA THR A 149 -1.79 -28.72 -7.44
C THR A 149 -2.56 -28.10 -6.27
N PHE A 150 -2.12 -26.97 -5.73
CA PHE A 150 -2.77 -26.28 -4.62
C PHE A 150 -4.18 -25.80 -4.98
N TYR A 151 -4.35 -25.20 -6.16
CA TYR A 151 -5.65 -24.69 -6.61
C TYR A 151 -6.58 -25.81 -7.09
N ALA A 152 -6.05 -26.85 -7.75
CA ALA A 152 -6.84 -28.02 -8.15
C ALA A 152 -7.49 -28.74 -6.95
N HIS A 153 -6.77 -28.92 -5.83
CA HIS A 153 -7.32 -29.49 -4.59
C HIS A 153 -8.46 -28.67 -3.96
N ARG A 154 -8.67 -27.42 -4.42
CA ARG A 154 -9.70 -26.49 -3.90
C ARG A 154 -10.80 -26.21 -4.93
N ASP A 155 -10.82 -26.91 -6.07
CA ASP A 155 -11.69 -26.62 -7.21
C ASP A 155 -11.54 -25.15 -7.67
N LEU A 156 -10.31 -24.67 -7.80
CA LEU A 156 -9.99 -23.30 -8.24
C LEU A 156 -9.07 -23.32 -9.47
N GLU A 157 -9.22 -22.31 -10.33
CA GLU A 157 -8.26 -22.00 -11.40
C GLU A 157 -6.92 -21.56 -10.76
N PRO A 158 -5.76 -22.06 -11.21
CA PRO A 158 -4.48 -21.54 -10.73
C PRO A 158 -4.19 -20.17 -11.34
N ILE A 159 -3.97 -19.18 -10.47
CA ILE A 159 -3.74 -17.79 -10.88
C ILE A 159 -2.46 -17.26 -10.22
N PHE A 160 -1.58 -16.65 -11.00
CA PHE A 160 -0.47 -15.84 -10.51
C PHE A 160 -0.86 -14.36 -10.47
N HIS A 161 -0.54 -13.68 -9.38
CA HIS A 161 -0.61 -12.23 -9.21
C HIS A 161 0.81 -11.68 -9.23
N LEU A 162 1.18 -11.04 -10.34
CA LEU A 162 2.56 -10.66 -10.62
C LEU A 162 2.71 -9.13 -10.64
N PRO A 163 3.25 -8.52 -9.57
CA PRO A 163 3.69 -7.13 -9.59
C PRO A 163 4.81 -6.87 -10.62
N LEU A 164 4.58 -5.92 -11.52
CA LEU A 164 5.46 -5.59 -12.64
C LEU A 164 6.03 -4.17 -12.53
N PRO A 165 7.32 -3.96 -12.86
CA PRO A 165 8.21 -4.89 -13.57
C PRO A 165 9.02 -5.82 -12.63
N LEU A 166 8.62 -5.99 -11.36
CA LEU A 166 9.44 -6.75 -10.39
C LEU A 166 9.57 -8.23 -10.72
N TYR A 167 8.53 -8.84 -11.31
CA TYR A 167 8.52 -10.24 -11.73
C TYR A 167 8.25 -10.40 -13.24
N GLU A 168 8.84 -9.52 -14.05
CA GLU A 168 8.70 -9.54 -15.52
C GLU A 168 9.27 -10.84 -16.12
N GLU A 169 10.35 -11.38 -15.53
CA GLU A 169 10.93 -12.66 -15.88
C GLU A 169 9.98 -13.82 -15.59
N LEU A 170 9.28 -13.83 -14.46
CA LEU A 170 8.28 -14.86 -14.13
C LEU A 170 7.06 -14.76 -15.06
N PHE A 171 6.59 -13.53 -15.33
CA PHE A 171 5.52 -13.27 -16.29
C PHE A 171 5.88 -13.82 -17.68
N THR A 172 7.07 -13.49 -18.17
CA THR A 172 7.59 -13.97 -19.47
C THR A 172 7.74 -15.50 -19.48
N TYR A 173 8.25 -16.08 -18.39
CA TYR A 173 8.41 -17.53 -18.26
C TYR A 173 7.07 -18.26 -18.35
N LEU A 174 6.05 -17.81 -17.58
CA LEU A 174 4.73 -18.41 -17.60
C LEU A 174 4.09 -18.34 -19.00
N LEU A 175 4.16 -17.19 -19.68
CA LEU A 175 3.63 -17.06 -21.05
C LEU A 175 4.32 -18.01 -22.04
N ALA A 176 5.63 -18.21 -21.91
CA ALA A 176 6.37 -19.17 -22.75
C ALA A 176 5.97 -20.64 -22.49
N HIS A 177 5.41 -20.95 -21.32
CA HIS A 177 4.99 -22.30 -20.90
C HIS A 177 3.46 -22.47 -20.90
N GLY A 178 2.77 -21.81 -21.84
CA GLY A 178 1.34 -22.05 -22.10
C GLY A 178 0.37 -21.33 -21.15
N TRP A 179 0.84 -20.41 -20.31
CA TRP A 179 -0.03 -19.51 -19.56
C TRP A 179 -0.40 -18.28 -20.40
N ARG A 180 -1.42 -17.54 -19.95
CA ARG A 180 -1.90 -16.33 -20.61
C ARG A 180 -2.22 -15.23 -19.61
N GLU A 181 -2.01 -14.00 -20.02
CA GLU A 181 -2.50 -12.84 -19.28
C GLU A 181 -4.04 -12.81 -19.30
N LYS A 182 -4.66 -12.77 -18.12
CA LYS A 182 -6.11 -12.66 -17.92
C LYS A 182 -6.55 -11.22 -17.73
N LEU A 183 -5.76 -10.43 -17.00
CA LEU A 183 -6.04 -9.03 -16.66
C LEU A 183 -4.75 -8.28 -16.30
N ARG A 184 -4.55 -7.10 -16.87
CA ARG A 184 -3.52 -6.13 -16.49
C ARG A 184 -4.15 -5.01 -15.67
N ALA A 185 -3.51 -4.59 -14.58
CA ALA A 185 -4.01 -3.53 -13.71
C ALA A 185 -2.86 -2.68 -13.15
N GLN A 186 -3.22 -1.59 -12.49
CA GLN A 186 -2.28 -0.67 -11.85
C GLN A 186 -2.60 -0.54 -10.36
N VAL A 187 -1.54 -0.53 -9.55
CA VAL A 187 -1.60 0.08 -8.22
C VAL A 187 -1.41 1.58 -8.39
N GLN A 188 -2.38 2.36 -7.93
CA GLN A 188 -2.28 3.80 -7.86
C GLN A 188 -2.27 4.27 -6.40
N VAL A 189 -1.54 5.36 -6.15
CA VAL A 189 -1.42 5.96 -4.81
C VAL A 189 -1.66 7.47 -4.87
N ALA A 190 -2.23 8.02 -3.81
CA ALA A 190 -2.39 9.46 -3.62
C ALA A 190 -2.04 9.88 -2.18
N ASP A 191 -1.57 11.11 -2.06
CA ASP A 191 -1.54 11.86 -0.80
C ASP A 191 -2.89 12.59 -0.71
N ILE A 192 -3.59 12.48 0.44
CA ILE A 192 -4.92 13.08 0.63
C ILE A 192 -4.88 14.22 1.65
N GLY A 193 -5.94 15.04 1.64
CA GLY A 193 -6.11 16.21 2.49
C GLY A 193 -7.56 16.69 2.46
N ILE A 194 -7.88 17.65 3.33
CA ILE A 194 -9.23 18.23 3.40
C ILE A 194 -9.55 19.01 2.11
N SER A 195 -10.75 18.76 1.56
CA SER A 195 -11.34 19.46 0.43
C SER A 195 -12.68 20.09 0.82
N GLU A 196 -12.98 21.29 0.31
CA GLU A 196 -14.33 21.86 0.43
C GLU A 196 -15.29 21.11 -0.51
N ILE A 197 -16.43 20.66 0.03
CA ILE A 197 -17.44 19.89 -0.71
C ILE A 197 -18.77 20.60 -0.55
N LYS A 198 -19.38 21.02 -1.67
CA LYS A 198 -20.73 21.59 -1.71
C LYS A 198 -21.67 20.51 -2.24
N SER A 199 -22.39 19.89 -1.34
CA SER A 199 -23.39 18.87 -1.64
C SER A 199 -24.49 18.85 -0.59
N ASP A 200 -25.68 18.43 -1.01
CA ASP A 200 -26.82 18.13 -0.15
C ASP A 200 -26.93 16.62 0.15
N SER A 201 -25.96 15.82 -0.31
CA SER A 201 -25.87 14.39 0.03
C SER A 201 -25.36 14.18 1.46
N ILE A 202 -25.81 13.08 2.07
CA ILE A 202 -25.39 12.65 3.40
C ILE A 202 -24.37 11.51 3.24
N LEU A 203 -23.23 11.61 3.91
CA LEU A 203 -22.27 10.50 4.03
C LEU A 203 -22.55 9.74 5.33
N GLU A 204 -22.92 8.47 5.21
CA GLU A 204 -22.95 7.55 6.34
C GLU A 204 -21.66 6.71 6.38
N ILE A 205 -21.17 6.45 7.60
CA ILE A 205 -19.90 5.78 7.86
C ILE A 205 -20.15 4.66 8.87
N SER A 206 -19.70 3.44 8.55
CA SER A 206 -19.76 2.27 9.44
C SER A 206 -18.40 1.58 9.53
N ASN A 207 -18.08 1.00 10.69
CA ASN A 207 -16.92 0.12 10.87
C ASN A 207 -17.25 -1.37 10.63
N SER A 208 -18.51 -1.68 10.31
CA SER A 208 -18.99 -3.03 9.96
C SER A 208 -19.67 -3.04 8.58
N CYS A 209 -19.56 -4.16 7.87
CA CYS A 209 -20.21 -4.36 6.59
C CYS A 209 -21.72 -4.61 6.83
N ASN A 210 -22.55 -3.61 6.57
CA ASN A 210 -23.99 -3.71 6.84
C ASN A 210 -24.79 -4.15 5.58
N PRO A 211 -26.00 -4.72 5.75
CA PRO A 211 -26.80 -5.19 4.61
C PRO A 211 -27.20 -4.09 3.61
N GLU A 212 -27.43 -2.85 4.07
CA GLU A 212 -27.76 -1.72 3.18
C GLU A 212 -26.61 -1.46 2.21
N TRP A 213 -25.37 -1.37 2.72
CA TRP A 213 -24.15 -1.16 1.93
C TRP A 213 -23.94 -2.27 0.88
N LEU A 214 -24.18 -3.54 1.26
CA LEU A 214 -24.04 -4.69 0.35
C LEU A 214 -25.08 -4.64 -0.79
N SER A 215 -26.34 -4.34 -0.45
CA SER A 215 -27.46 -4.32 -1.39
C SER A 215 -27.33 -3.28 -2.51
N VAL A 216 -26.50 -2.24 -2.33
CA VAL A 216 -26.27 -1.21 -3.37
C VAL A 216 -25.59 -1.78 -4.61
N GLN A 217 -24.79 -2.85 -4.46
CA GLN A 217 -24.04 -3.47 -5.56
C GLN A 217 -24.22 -5.00 -5.68
N GLY A 218 -25.03 -5.63 -4.82
CA GLY A 218 -25.33 -7.08 -4.87
C GLY A 218 -24.15 -7.94 -4.40
N ASP A 219 -23.51 -7.53 -3.29
CA ASP A 219 -22.23 -8.06 -2.83
C ASP A 219 -22.34 -9.07 -1.68
N GLU A 220 -23.53 -9.54 -1.32
CA GLU A 220 -23.80 -10.32 -0.10
C GLU A 220 -22.90 -11.58 0.02
N GLN A 221 -22.57 -12.20 -1.11
CA GLN A 221 -21.65 -13.35 -1.19
C GLN A 221 -20.20 -13.04 -0.73
N LEU A 222 -19.80 -11.77 -0.69
CA LEU A 222 -18.47 -11.32 -0.25
C LEU A 222 -18.38 -11.01 1.25
N LEU A 223 -19.49 -11.04 2.01
CA LEU A 223 -19.53 -10.65 3.43
C LEU A 223 -18.39 -11.31 4.24
N ASN A 224 -18.29 -12.64 4.16
CA ASN A 224 -17.26 -13.44 4.85
C ASN A 224 -15.80 -13.04 4.51
N LEU A 225 -15.57 -12.44 3.35
CA LEU A 225 -14.25 -11.96 2.91
C LEU A 225 -14.02 -10.50 3.34
N MET A 226 -15.07 -9.67 3.34
CA MET A 226 -14.97 -8.26 3.75
C MET A 226 -14.73 -8.12 5.26
N GLU A 227 -15.39 -8.95 6.07
CA GLU A 227 -15.29 -8.94 7.54
C GLU A 227 -13.93 -9.47 8.08
N LYS A 228 -13.13 -10.15 7.26
CA LYS A 228 -11.80 -10.66 7.65
C LYS A 228 -10.79 -9.56 7.96
N THR A 229 -11.01 -8.33 7.52
CA THR A 229 -10.06 -7.23 7.65
C THR A 229 -10.77 -5.93 8.06
N PRO A 230 -10.26 -5.20 9.08
CA PRO A 230 -10.84 -3.93 9.51
C PRO A 230 -10.96 -2.93 8.36
N ALA A 231 -12.14 -2.32 8.23
CA ALA A 231 -12.42 -1.36 7.18
C ALA A 231 -13.55 -0.41 7.59
N ARG A 232 -13.55 0.78 6.99
CA ARG A 232 -14.71 1.68 6.96
C ARG A 232 -15.54 1.41 5.70
N TYR A 233 -16.85 1.41 5.88
CA TYR A 233 -17.87 1.21 4.87
C TYR A 233 -18.67 2.51 4.76
N TYR A 234 -18.69 3.09 3.57
CA TYR A 234 -19.31 4.39 3.31
C TYR A 234 -20.50 4.23 2.40
N ILE A 235 -21.61 4.89 2.74
CA ILE A 235 -22.78 5.04 1.88
C ILE A 235 -22.96 6.55 1.63
N LEU A 236 -22.99 6.96 0.37
CA LEU A 236 -23.47 8.28 0.00
C LEU A 236 -24.98 8.19 -0.27
N LYS A 237 -25.77 8.97 0.46
CA LYS A 237 -27.22 9.07 0.31
C LYS A 237 -27.63 10.42 -0.28
N ARG A 238 -28.49 10.42 -1.29
CA ARG A 238 -29.13 11.62 -1.86
C ARG A 238 -30.63 11.51 -1.61
N ASP A 239 -31.24 12.53 -1.01
CA ASP A 239 -32.66 12.51 -0.62
C ASP A 239 -33.03 11.25 0.18
N ASN A 240 -32.17 10.90 1.16
CA ASN A 240 -32.18 9.66 1.97
C ASN A 240 -32.04 8.31 1.21
N ASN A 241 -31.83 8.31 -0.11
CA ASN A 241 -31.63 7.09 -0.90
C ASN A 241 -30.13 6.80 -1.12
N PRO A 242 -29.62 5.58 -0.85
CA PRO A 242 -28.26 5.19 -1.25
C PRO A 242 -28.03 5.34 -2.75
N VAL A 243 -27.03 6.13 -3.15
CA VAL A 243 -26.63 6.34 -4.56
C VAL A 243 -25.27 5.73 -4.89
N ALA A 244 -24.35 5.69 -3.91
CA ALA A 244 -23.00 5.20 -4.08
C ALA A 244 -22.45 4.58 -2.79
N VAL A 245 -21.51 3.64 -2.94
CA VAL A 245 -20.81 2.98 -1.85
C VAL A 245 -19.31 2.90 -2.10
N LEU A 246 -18.54 2.84 -1.02
CA LEU A 246 -17.09 2.65 -1.03
C LEU A 246 -16.66 1.89 0.24
N ARG A 247 -15.59 1.09 0.15
CA ARG A 247 -14.89 0.50 1.29
C ARG A 247 -13.46 1.04 1.37
N ALA A 248 -13.01 1.39 2.57
CA ALA A 248 -11.61 1.73 2.85
C ALA A 248 -11.06 0.74 3.89
N GLY A 249 -10.20 -0.19 3.47
CA GLY A 249 -9.45 -1.02 4.42
C GLY A 249 -8.29 -0.21 5.00
N ILE A 250 -8.14 -0.18 6.32
CA ILE A 250 -7.18 0.71 7.00
C ILE A 250 -6.05 -0.12 7.60
N GLN A 251 -4.81 0.31 7.37
CA GLN A 251 -3.60 -0.29 7.93
C GLN A 251 -2.57 0.81 8.15
N ASP A 252 -2.15 0.98 9.41
CA ASP A 252 -1.22 2.02 9.86
C ASP A 252 -1.63 3.43 9.35
N ASP A 253 -0.77 4.11 8.59
CA ASP A 253 -1.00 5.45 8.04
C ASP A 253 -1.51 5.44 6.58
N TRP A 254 -2.08 4.31 6.14
CA TRP A 254 -2.68 4.10 4.82
C TRP A 254 -4.14 3.64 4.89
N ALA A 255 -4.90 4.00 3.84
CA ALA A 255 -6.15 3.33 3.50
C ALA A 255 -6.14 2.78 2.07
N VAL A 256 -6.61 1.55 1.89
CA VAL A 256 -6.81 0.92 0.58
C VAL A 256 -8.27 1.04 0.17
N ILE A 257 -8.53 1.80 -0.88
CA ILE A 257 -9.86 2.02 -1.44
C ILE A 257 -10.26 0.82 -2.30
N SER A 258 -11.44 0.28 -2.05
CA SER A 258 -12.03 -0.84 -2.79
C SER A 258 -13.55 -0.71 -2.88
N ARG A 259 -14.16 -1.47 -3.80
CA ARG A 259 -15.62 -1.48 -4.09
C ARG A 259 -16.26 -0.07 -4.15
N LEU A 260 -15.58 0.88 -4.78
CA LEU A 260 -16.21 2.13 -5.21
C LEU A 260 -17.25 1.79 -6.29
N PHE A 261 -18.53 2.01 -5.98
CA PHE A 261 -19.64 1.74 -6.88
C PHE A 261 -20.66 2.88 -6.83
N VAL A 262 -21.21 3.22 -7.99
CA VAL A 262 -22.35 4.14 -8.15
C VAL A 262 -23.44 3.38 -8.88
N LYS A 263 -24.66 3.43 -8.32
CA LYS A 263 -25.86 2.83 -8.91
C LYS A 263 -26.04 3.31 -10.37
N PRO A 264 -26.40 2.41 -11.33
CA PRO A 264 -26.42 2.74 -12.76
C PRO A 264 -27.15 4.03 -13.13
N GLU A 265 -28.30 4.26 -12.52
CA GLU A 265 -29.20 5.40 -12.72
C GLU A 265 -28.68 6.74 -12.16
N TYR A 266 -27.62 6.70 -11.34
CA TYR A 266 -26.93 7.89 -10.79
C TYR A 266 -25.55 8.14 -11.43
N ARG A 267 -25.17 7.39 -12.48
CA ARG A 267 -23.87 7.55 -13.16
C ARG A 267 -23.83 8.82 -14.01
N GLY A 268 -22.62 9.35 -14.21
CA GLY A 268 -22.40 10.63 -14.92
C GLY A 268 -22.63 11.88 -14.05
N LEU A 269 -23.32 11.75 -12.91
CA LEU A 269 -23.68 12.84 -12.00
C LEU A 269 -22.59 13.18 -10.96
N LYS A 270 -21.34 12.76 -11.18
CA LYS A 270 -20.15 13.00 -10.32
C LYS A 270 -20.20 12.45 -8.88
N PHE A 271 -21.22 11.70 -8.46
CA PHE A 271 -21.29 11.08 -7.13
C PHE A 271 -20.05 10.24 -6.74
N SER A 272 -19.33 9.66 -7.69
CA SER A 272 -18.06 8.95 -7.41
C SER A 272 -16.93 9.90 -6.99
N GLN A 273 -16.86 11.11 -7.57
CA GLN A 273 -15.92 12.15 -7.17
C GLN A 273 -16.28 12.71 -5.80
N GLU A 274 -17.57 12.98 -5.58
CA GLU A 274 -18.11 13.48 -4.32
C GLU A 274 -17.86 12.50 -3.16
N LEU A 275 -18.20 11.22 -3.32
CA LEU A 275 -17.95 10.17 -2.33
C LEU A 275 -16.45 10.06 -2.01
N MET A 276 -15.58 10.06 -3.01
CA MET A 276 -14.13 9.99 -2.80
C MET A 276 -13.60 11.18 -1.99
N LEU A 277 -14.03 12.41 -2.30
CA LEU A 277 -13.61 13.60 -1.55
C LEU A 277 -14.14 13.58 -0.10
N SER A 278 -15.39 13.15 0.10
CA SER A 278 -15.98 13.06 1.45
C SER A 278 -15.28 11.97 2.29
N VAL A 279 -14.91 10.86 1.67
CA VAL A 279 -14.07 9.80 2.28
C VAL A 279 -12.67 10.32 2.61
N PHE A 280 -12.05 11.12 1.74
CA PHE A 280 -10.74 11.71 2.01
C PHE A 280 -10.78 12.67 3.21
N ASN A 281 -11.87 13.45 3.34
CA ASN A 281 -12.06 14.32 4.51
C ASN A 281 -12.13 13.53 5.82
N ASP A 282 -12.89 12.43 5.85
CA ASP A 282 -13.01 11.54 7.02
C ASP A 282 -11.69 10.83 7.37
N LEU A 283 -11.03 10.22 6.38
CA LEU A 283 -9.75 9.53 6.55
C LEU A 283 -8.66 10.50 7.04
N TYR A 284 -8.55 11.68 6.43
CA TYR A 284 -7.55 12.68 6.81
C TYR A 284 -7.81 13.27 8.20
N SER A 285 -9.08 13.52 8.55
CA SER A 285 -9.47 13.92 9.92
C SER A 285 -9.17 12.83 10.95
N SER A 286 -9.04 11.57 10.52
CA SER A 286 -8.61 10.42 11.33
C SER A 286 -7.09 10.19 11.32
N GLY A 287 -6.30 11.10 10.73
CA GLY A 287 -4.84 11.01 10.66
C GLY A 287 -4.28 10.19 9.49
N ILE A 288 -5.13 9.66 8.60
CA ILE A 288 -4.70 8.88 7.44
C ILE A 288 -4.45 9.81 6.26
N ALA A 289 -3.18 10.01 5.90
CA ALA A 289 -2.77 10.95 4.86
C ALA A 289 -2.49 10.31 3.49
N LYS A 290 -2.51 8.98 3.38
CA LYS A 290 -2.15 8.25 2.16
C LYS A 290 -3.22 7.23 1.79
N VAL A 291 -3.51 7.14 0.50
CA VAL A 291 -4.44 6.15 -0.04
C VAL A 291 -3.82 5.36 -1.18
N ALA A 292 -4.21 4.10 -1.31
CA ALA A 292 -3.87 3.24 -2.44
C ALA A 292 -5.13 2.60 -3.02
N LEU A 293 -5.10 2.23 -4.30
CA LEU A 293 -6.13 1.44 -4.95
C LEU A 293 -5.55 0.58 -6.07
N GLN A 294 -6.34 -0.42 -6.49
CA GLN A 294 -6.07 -1.27 -7.64
C GLN A 294 -7.14 -1.04 -8.70
N VAL A 295 -6.72 -0.85 -9.96
CA VAL A 295 -7.62 -0.54 -11.08
C VAL A 295 -7.16 -1.22 -12.37
N ASP A 296 -8.09 -1.88 -13.07
CA ASP A 296 -7.88 -2.46 -14.40
C ASP A 296 -7.52 -1.37 -15.43
N ILE A 297 -6.50 -1.59 -16.26
CA ILE A 297 -6.06 -0.60 -17.26
C ILE A 297 -7.14 -0.28 -18.31
N SER A 298 -8.09 -1.21 -18.54
CA SER A 298 -9.21 -1.04 -19.45
C SER A 298 -10.33 -0.15 -18.88
N ASN A 299 -10.35 0.09 -17.56
CA ASN A 299 -11.37 0.91 -16.91
C ASN A 299 -11.07 2.41 -17.03
N GLY A 300 -11.13 2.91 -18.27
CA GLY A 300 -10.92 4.32 -18.63
C GLY A 300 -11.68 5.33 -17.75
N PRO A 301 -12.98 5.13 -17.44
CA PRO A 301 -13.73 6.03 -16.55
C PRO A 301 -13.16 6.11 -15.13
N ALA A 302 -12.78 4.98 -14.52
CA ALA A 302 -12.16 4.97 -13.20
C ALA A 302 -10.75 5.58 -13.24
N MET A 303 -9.96 5.26 -14.26
CA MET A 303 -8.63 5.85 -14.50
C MET A 303 -8.68 7.38 -14.61
N ALA A 304 -9.68 7.93 -15.31
CA ALA A 304 -9.89 9.37 -15.44
C ALA A 304 -10.29 10.01 -14.11
N LEU A 305 -11.20 9.39 -13.36
CA LEU A 305 -11.61 9.82 -12.01
C LEU A 305 -10.42 9.90 -11.06
N TYR A 306 -9.64 8.82 -10.95
CA TYR A 306 -8.52 8.73 -10.01
C TYR A 306 -7.42 9.74 -10.36
N LYS A 307 -7.09 9.90 -11.64
CA LYS A 307 -6.17 10.97 -12.10
C LYS A 307 -6.66 12.36 -11.71
N GLY A 308 -7.96 12.64 -11.84
CA GLY A 308 -8.58 13.91 -11.41
C GLY A 308 -8.56 14.14 -9.89
N LEU A 309 -8.51 13.07 -9.11
CA LEU A 309 -8.37 13.07 -7.64
C LEU A 309 -6.91 13.05 -7.16
N GLY A 310 -5.92 13.22 -8.07
CA GLY A 310 -4.51 13.29 -7.71
C GLY A 310 -3.80 11.95 -7.55
N PHE A 311 -4.46 10.83 -7.85
CA PHE A 311 -3.78 9.52 -7.89
C PHE A 311 -2.73 9.46 -8.98
N ARG A 312 -1.64 8.75 -8.67
CA ARG A 312 -0.51 8.50 -9.55
C ARG A 312 -0.27 7.00 -9.63
N LYS A 313 -0.03 6.48 -10.83
CA LYS A 313 0.46 5.11 -11.03
C LYS A 313 1.74 4.90 -10.20
N HIS A 314 1.75 3.86 -9.37
CA HIS A 314 2.96 3.39 -8.70
C HIS A 314 3.64 2.31 -9.54
N HIS A 315 2.90 1.24 -9.83
CA HIS A 315 3.36 0.09 -10.59
C HIS A 315 2.18 -0.62 -11.26
N GLU A 316 2.45 -1.60 -12.13
CA GLU A 316 1.42 -2.46 -12.71
C GLU A 316 1.47 -3.84 -12.07
N TYR A 317 0.44 -4.63 -12.30
CA TYR A 317 0.48 -6.06 -12.06
C TYR A 317 -0.37 -6.80 -13.09
N SER A 318 -0.09 -8.09 -13.23
CA SER A 318 -0.83 -9.00 -14.10
C SER A 318 -1.43 -10.13 -13.29
N TYR A 319 -2.69 -10.48 -13.60
CA TYR A 319 -3.20 -11.82 -13.31
C TYR A 319 -2.92 -12.72 -14.51
N VAL A 320 -2.17 -13.80 -14.28
CA VAL A 320 -1.80 -14.79 -15.28
C VAL A 320 -2.42 -16.13 -14.90
N ILE A 321 -3.06 -16.79 -15.86
CA ILE A 321 -3.78 -18.06 -15.69
C ILE A 321 -3.29 -19.08 -16.71
N GLN A 322 -3.52 -20.36 -16.44
CA GLN A 322 -3.23 -21.41 -17.42
C GLN A 322 -4.13 -21.22 -18.65
N SER A 323 -3.63 -21.49 -19.86
CA SER A 323 -4.50 -21.56 -21.02
C SER A 323 -5.37 -22.83 -20.93
N GLU A 324 -6.62 -22.73 -21.39
CA GLU A 324 -7.48 -23.90 -21.53
C GLU A 324 -6.83 -24.88 -22.52
N ALA A 325 -6.80 -26.17 -22.17
CA ALA A 325 -6.35 -27.21 -23.10
C ALA A 325 -7.29 -27.22 -24.31
N SER A 326 -6.71 -27.08 -25.51
CA SER A 326 -7.43 -27.13 -26.80
C SER A 326 -7.77 -28.56 -27.21
#